data_AF-A0A2A8CW95-F1
#
_entry.id   AF-A0A2A8CW95-F1
#
_cell.length_a   1.000
_cell.length_b   1.000
_cell.length_c   1.000
_cell.angle_alpha   90.00
_cell.angle_beta   90.00
_cell.angle_gamma   90.00
#
_symmetry.space_group_name_H-M   'P 1'
#
loop_
_entity.id
_entity.type
_entity.pdbx_description
1 polymer ?
#
loop_
_entity_poly.entity_id
_entity_poly.type
_entity_poly.pdbx_seq_one_letter_code
_entity_poly.pdbx_strand_id
1 'polypeptide(L)'
;MIADTLPDREYQFGGSTISCQLDAEAPATQALQDRIPEEAMCQHIGPFQLGLPFGEQTEPLGTPARRVVDTDSQRLYLYRLKPASDKPPPYLLLGGVGDTLTLIQLTGSKIDPLYDWDFSSVELGVPEDSITAVFGPLRQTKDVEDMDGVKLWSYLPHQISLEIRDEKLFSIRIWLKGRAPQL
;
A
#
# COMPACT_ATOMS: atom_id res chain seq x y z
N MET A 1 3.99 -1.94 20.76
CA MET A 1 3.69 -3.35 20.45
C MET A 1 2.78 -3.32 19.24
N ILE A 2 3.27 -3.62 18.03
CA ILE A 2 2.37 -3.91 16.90
C ILE A 2 2.06 -5.39 17.05
N ALA A 3 1.13 -5.68 17.96
CA ALA A 3 0.77 -7.04 18.36
C ALA A 3 -0.72 -7.21 18.10
N ASP A 4 -1.01 -7.38 16.82
CA ASP A 4 -2.12 -8.15 16.27
C ASP A 4 -1.77 -8.28 14.79
N THR A 5 -1.26 -9.44 14.38
CA THR A 5 -1.07 -9.76 12.96
C THR A 5 -2.42 -9.61 12.29
N LEU A 6 -2.49 -8.72 11.30
CA LEU A 6 -3.65 -8.65 10.42
C LEU A 6 -3.87 -10.05 9.83
N PRO A 7 -5.13 -10.50 9.70
CA PRO A 7 -5.37 -11.80 9.10
C PRO A 7 -4.94 -11.75 7.63
N ASP A 8 -4.58 -12.89 7.06
CA ASP A 8 -4.25 -12.97 5.64
C ASP A 8 -5.49 -12.56 4.82
N ARG A 9 -5.42 -11.36 4.25
CA ARG A 9 -6.46 -10.76 3.41
C ARG A 9 -5.80 -10.25 2.15
N GLU A 10 -6.17 -10.87 1.04
CA GLU A 10 -5.48 -10.67 -0.22
C GLU A 10 -6.46 -10.47 -1.36
N TYR A 11 -6.08 -9.63 -2.30
CA TYR A 11 -6.71 -9.66 -3.60
C TYR A 11 -6.30 -10.92 -4.35
N GLN A 12 -7.28 -11.58 -4.95
CA GLN A 12 -7.04 -12.69 -5.86
C GLN A 12 -7.86 -12.51 -7.14
N PHE A 13 -7.24 -12.82 -8.27
CA PHE A 13 -7.87 -12.80 -9.57
C PHE A 13 -8.66 -14.09 -9.83
N GLY A 14 -9.97 -13.95 -10.00
CA GLY A 14 -10.89 -15.05 -10.29
C GLY A 14 -11.68 -14.77 -11.56
N GLY A 15 -11.37 -15.52 -12.63
CA GLY A 15 -12.08 -15.44 -13.90
C GLY A 15 -11.81 -14.14 -14.67
N SER A 16 -12.51 -13.06 -14.30
CA SER A 16 -12.42 -11.75 -15.01
C SER A 16 -12.34 -10.53 -14.10
N THR A 17 -12.28 -10.73 -12.79
CA THR A 17 -12.19 -9.67 -11.78
C THR A 17 -11.25 -10.07 -10.66
N ILE A 18 -10.73 -9.08 -9.92
CA ILE A 18 -10.10 -9.30 -8.63
C ILE A 18 -11.16 -9.23 -7.53
N SER A 19 -10.98 -10.03 -6.49
CA SER A 19 -11.83 -10.07 -5.30
C SER A 19 -10.97 -10.05 -4.04
N CYS A 20 -11.41 -9.35 -3.01
CA CYS A 20 -10.79 -9.42 -1.69
C CYS A 20 -11.20 -10.74 -1.04
N GLN A 21 -10.23 -11.62 -0.80
CA GLN A 21 -10.43 -12.90 -0.12
C GLN A 21 -9.99 -12.73 1.33
N LEU A 22 -10.83 -13.23 2.23
CA LEU A 22 -10.56 -13.26 3.67
C LEU A 22 -10.28 -14.71 4.02
N ASP A 23 -9.11 -15.00 4.59
CA ASP A 23 -8.92 -16.31 5.20
C ASP A 23 -9.79 -16.41 6.46
N ALA A 24 -10.79 -17.31 6.41
CA ALA A 24 -11.72 -17.54 7.51
C ALA A 24 -11.04 -18.18 8.74
N GLU A 25 -9.85 -18.74 8.58
CA GLU A 25 -9.09 -19.42 9.64
C GLU A 25 -8.04 -18.50 10.30
N ALA A 26 -7.79 -17.31 9.73
CA ALA A 26 -6.78 -16.40 10.23
C ALA A 26 -7.23 -15.72 11.54
N PRO A 27 -6.39 -15.72 12.60
CA PRO A 27 -6.75 -15.29 13.94
C PRO A 27 -6.69 -13.76 14.08
N ALA A 28 -7.45 -13.02 13.27
CA ALA A 28 -7.75 -11.65 13.64
C ALA A 28 -8.85 -11.63 14.69
N THR A 29 -8.63 -10.88 15.76
CA THR A 29 -9.69 -10.65 16.74
C THR A 29 -10.88 -10.03 16.01
N GLN A 30 -12.10 -10.54 16.23
CA GLN A 30 -13.33 -9.96 15.67
C GLN A 30 -13.37 -8.43 15.88
N ALA A 31 -12.84 -7.96 17.02
CA ALA A 31 -12.71 -6.54 17.34
C ALA A 31 -11.85 -5.74 16.33
N LEU A 32 -10.79 -6.31 15.76
CA LEU A 32 -10.02 -5.65 14.70
C LEU A 32 -10.77 -5.65 13.38
N GLN A 33 -11.51 -6.72 13.07
CA GLN A 33 -12.35 -6.79 11.87
C GLN A 33 -13.44 -5.71 11.91
N ASP A 34 -14.09 -5.53 13.06
CA ASP A 34 -15.16 -4.54 13.25
C ASP A 34 -14.69 -3.08 13.14
N ARG A 35 -13.37 -2.82 13.24
CA ARG A 35 -12.77 -1.48 13.10
C ARG A 35 -12.42 -1.12 11.66
N ILE A 36 -12.23 -2.10 10.79
CA ILE A 36 -11.78 -1.88 9.41
C ILE A 36 -13.03 -1.74 8.53
N PRO A 37 -13.15 -0.67 7.71
CA PRO A 37 -14.23 -0.56 6.74
C PRO A 37 -14.19 -1.73 5.74
N GLU A 38 -15.35 -2.21 5.30
CA GLU A 38 -15.46 -3.33 4.35
C GLU A 38 -14.64 -3.07 3.07
N GLU A 39 -14.68 -1.83 2.56
CA GLU A 39 -13.94 -1.42 1.37
C GLU A 39 -12.41 -1.44 1.54
N ALA A 40 -11.92 -1.48 2.78
CA ALA A 40 -10.51 -1.43 3.15
C ALA A 40 -9.94 -2.80 3.52
N MET A 41 -10.75 -3.87 3.52
CA MET A 41 -10.39 -5.17 4.09
C MET A 41 -9.07 -5.75 3.55
N CYS A 42 -8.83 -5.65 2.24
CA CYS A 42 -7.57 -6.08 1.62
C CYS A 42 -6.61 -4.92 1.32
N GLN A 43 -6.87 -3.71 1.84
CA GLN A 43 -6.09 -2.51 1.57
C GLN A 43 -5.09 -2.22 2.69
N HIS A 44 -4.08 -3.09 2.78
CA HIS A 44 -2.94 -2.92 3.68
C HIS A 44 -1.62 -3.09 2.91
N ILE A 45 -0.54 -2.53 3.42
CA ILE A 45 0.82 -2.85 2.96
C ILE A 45 1.64 -3.10 4.22
N GLY A 46 2.13 -4.33 4.37
CA GLY A 46 2.73 -4.77 5.62
C GLY A 46 1.84 -4.50 6.83
N PRO A 47 2.33 -3.87 7.91
CA PRO A 47 1.52 -3.62 9.11
C PRO A 47 0.53 -2.46 8.95
N PHE A 48 0.56 -1.73 7.82
CA PHE A 48 -0.22 -0.52 7.63
C PHE A 48 -1.55 -0.80 6.96
N GLN A 49 -2.65 -0.51 7.65
CA GLN A 49 -4.00 -0.83 7.19
C GLN A 49 -4.83 0.44 6.99
N LEU A 50 -5.40 0.61 5.78
CA LEU A 50 -6.32 1.71 5.51
C LEU A 50 -7.58 1.61 6.38
N GLY A 51 -8.13 2.76 6.75
CA GLY A 51 -9.31 2.86 7.60
C GLY A 51 -9.02 2.88 9.11
N LEU A 52 -7.83 2.45 9.54
CA LEU A 52 -7.42 2.52 10.94
C LEU A 52 -6.87 3.91 11.33
N PRO A 53 -6.78 4.22 12.63
CA PRO A 53 -6.29 5.51 13.10
C PRO A 53 -4.87 5.84 12.64
N PHE A 54 -4.67 7.01 12.04
CA PHE A 54 -3.40 7.45 11.48
C PHE A 54 -2.30 7.53 12.55
N GLY A 55 -2.65 8.03 13.74
CA GLY A 55 -1.72 8.13 14.86
C GLY A 55 -1.19 6.77 15.31
N GLU A 56 -2.08 5.80 15.54
CA GLU A 56 -1.73 4.42 15.94
C GLU A 56 -0.80 3.75 14.94
N GLN A 57 -1.04 3.98 13.65
CA GLN A 57 -0.27 3.40 12.55
C GLN A 57 1.11 4.03 12.43
N THR A 58 1.26 5.34 12.67
CA THR A 58 2.52 6.06 12.46
C THR A 58 3.43 6.15 13.68
N GLU A 59 2.89 6.00 14.89
CA GLU A 59 3.67 6.06 16.14
C GLU A 59 4.89 5.14 16.15
N PRO A 60 4.81 3.86 15.71
CA PRO A 60 5.97 2.95 15.71
C PRO A 60 7.09 3.37 14.74
N LEU A 61 6.77 4.15 13.71
CA LEU A 61 7.74 4.64 12.72
C LEU A 61 8.59 5.80 13.25
N GLY A 62 8.16 6.44 14.35
CA GLY A 62 8.82 7.61 14.90
C GLY A 62 8.65 8.86 14.01
N THR A 63 9.72 9.66 13.90
CA THR A 63 9.65 10.96 13.21
C THR A 63 9.73 10.78 11.69
N PRO A 64 8.79 11.34 10.90
CA PRO A 64 8.87 11.27 9.44
C PRO A 64 10.06 12.07 8.91
N ALA A 65 10.65 11.58 7.83
CA ALA A 65 11.72 12.28 7.12
C ALA A 65 11.23 13.58 6.48
N ARG A 66 9.97 13.63 6.06
CA ARG A 66 9.31 14.85 5.57
C ARG A 66 7.82 14.81 5.90
N ARG A 67 7.28 15.94 6.34
CA ARG A 67 5.85 16.19 6.41
C ARG A 67 5.46 17.03 5.19
N VAL A 68 4.81 16.41 4.21
CA VAL A 68 4.41 17.06 2.96
C VAL A 68 3.18 17.93 3.21
N VAL A 69 2.22 17.39 3.96
CA VAL A 69 1.05 18.09 4.49
C VAL A 69 0.96 17.78 5.98
N ASP A 70 0.72 18.80 6.82
CA ASP A 70 0.59 18.66 8.28
C ASP A 70 -0.43 19.68 8.79
N THR A 71 -1.70 19.29 8.74
CA THR A 71 -2.84 20.10 9.20
C THR A 71 -3.78 19.24 10.04
N ASP A 72 -4.71 19.87 10.75
CA ASP A 72 -5.69 19.15 11.58
C ASP A 72 -6.61 18.24 10.74
N SER A 73 -6.87 18.59 9.48
CA SER A 73 -7.78 17.87 8.59
C SER A 73 -7.09 16.91 7.64
N GLN A 74 -5.79 17.12 7.34
CA GLN A 74 -5.02 16.31 6.40
C GLN A 74 -3.57 16.18 6.83
N ARG A 75 -3.03 14.97 6.69
CA ARG A 75 -1.63 14.63 6.98
C ARG A 75 -1.07 13.84 5.80
N LEU A 76 0.17 14.10 5.43
CA LEU A 76 0.89 13.32 4.42
C LEU A 76 2.38 13.26 4.77
N TYR A 77 2.82 12.12 5.29
CA TYR A 77 4.13 11.94 5.89
C TYR A 77 4.95 10.93 5.10
N LEU A 78 6.20 11.29 4.81
CA LEU A 78 7.18 10.46 4.13
C LEU A 78 8.20 9.94 5.15
N TYR A 79 8.39 8.63 5.15
CA TYR A 79 9.37 7.91 5.94
C TYR A 79 10.40 7.29 4.99
N ARG A 80 11.69 7.50 5.27
CA ARG A 80 12.76 6.84 4.51
C ARG A 80 12.97 5.44 5.06
N LEU A 81 13.00 4.46 4.17
CA LEU A 81 13.27 3.07 4.51
C LEU A 81 14.73 2.73 4.22
N LYS A 82 15.15 1.56 4.69
CA LYS A 82 16.48 1.00 4.42
C LYS A 82 16.40 -0.01 3.26
N PRO A 83 17.48 -0.20 2.49
CA PRO A 83 18.77 0.50 2.62
C PRO A 83 18.73 1.90 2.01
N ALA A 84 19.21 2.90 2.75
CA ALA A 84 19.24 4.30 2.29
C ALA A 84 20.29 4.56 1.17
N SER A 85 21.10 3.55 0.82
CA SER A 85 22.12 3.62 -0.23
C SER A 85 21.54 3.54 -1.64
N ASP A 86 20.31 3.06 -1.80
CA ASP A 86 19.63 3.00 -3.09
C ASP A 86 19.34 4.41 -3.61
N LYS A 87 19.29 4.57 -4.95
CA LYS A 87 19.01 5.85 -5.60
C LYS A 87 17.86 5.71 -6.61
N PRO A 88 16.67 6.27 -6.33
CA PRO A 88 16.27 6.90 -5.06
C PRO A 88 16.17 5.87 -3.91
N PRO A 89 16.35 6.28 -2.64
CA PRO A 89 16.18 5.36 -1.52
C PRO A 89 14.71 4.95 -1.39
N PRO A 90 14.43 3.72 -0.92
CA PRO A 90 13.06 3.30 -0.69
C PRO A 90 12.38 4.19 0.35
N TYR A 91 11.08 4.39 0.18
CA TYR A 91 10.29 5.22 1.10
C TYR A 91 8.87 4.67 1.26
N LEU A 92 8.29 5.02 2.40
CA LEU A 92 6.88 4.83 2.72
C LEU A 92 6.23 6.20 2.85
N LEU A 93 5.12 6.41 2.15
CA LEU A 93 4.30 7.61 2.22
C LEU A 93 2.94 7.23 2.82
N LEU A 94 2.59 7.84 3.95
CA LEU A 94 1.34 7.61 4.65
C LEU A 94 0.51 8.90 4.64
N GLY A 95 -0.73 8.80 4.17
CA GLY A 95 -1.67 9.90 4.07
C GLY A 95 -2.91 9.69 4.93
N GLY A 96 -3.34 10.72 5.65
CA GLY A 96 -4.50 10.69 6.52
C GLY A 96 -5.45 11.85 6.29
N VAL A 97 -6.74 11.61 6.51
CA VAL A 97 -7.80 12.64 6.55
C VAL A 97 -8.52 12.52 7.89
N GLY A 98 -8.58 13.63 8.64
CA GLY A 98 -8.92 13.60 10.05
C GLY A 98 -7.96 12.69 10.81
N ASP A 99 -8.51 11.69 11.52
CA ASP A 99 -7.72 10.69 12.21
C ASP A 99 -7.60 9.36 11.45
N THR A 100 -8.06 9.26 10.20
CA THR A 100 -8.07 7.98 9.46
C THR A 100 -6.90 7.90 8.48
N LEU A 101 -6.17 6.78 8.48
CA LEU A 101 -5.22 6.44 7.42
C LEU A 101 -5.98 6.13 6.13
N THR A 102 -5.69 6.88 5.07
CA THR A 102 -6.46 6.89 3.81
C THR A 102 -5.60 6.65 2.57
N LEU A 103 -4.28 6.72 2.70
CA LEU A 103 -3.34 6.47 1.62
C LEU A 103 -2.09 5.79 2.17
N ILE A 104 -1.64 4.75 1.48
CA ILE A 104 -0.34 4.12 1.69
C ILE A 104 0.33 4.03 0.33
N GLN A 105 1.58 4.49 0.24
CA GLN A 105 2.43 4.24 -0.91
C GLN A 105 3.79 3.75 -0.46
N LEU A 106 4.22 2.64 -1.02
CA LEU A 106 5.50 2.01 -0.79
C LEU A 106 6.28 2.03 -2.11
N THR A 107 7.49 2.60 -2.10
CA THR A 107 8.28 2.79 -3.32
C THR A 107 9.73 2.39 -3.09
N GLY A 108 10.34 1.70 -4.04
CA GLY A 108 11.75 1.32 -4.01
C GLY A 108 12.08 0.12 -4.89
N SER A 109 13.38 -0.13 -5.10
CA SER A 109 13.89 -1.34 -5.77
C SER A 109 13.93 -2.56 -4.86
N LYS A 110 14.24 -2.33 -3.58
CA LYS A 110 14.33 -3.32 -2.53
C LYS A 110 14.22 -2.64 -1.18
N ILE A 111 13.66 -3.33 -0.20
CA ILE A 111 13.53 -2.83 1.17
C ILE A 111 14.12 -3.89 2.11
N ASP A 112 14.87 -3.45 3.12
CA ASP A 112 15.31 -4.33 4.19
C ASP A 112 14.07 -4.80 5.00
N PRO A 113 13.93 -6.09 5.29
CA PRO A 113 12.76 -6.64 5.95
C PRO A 113 12.74 -6.22 7.43
N LEU A 114 12.19 -5.03 7.69
CA LEU A 114 11.78 -4.60 9.02
C LEU A 114 10.37 -5.13 9.34
N TYR A 115 9.55 -5.23 8.31
CA TYR A 115 8.22 -5.84 8.30
C TYR A 115 8.12 -6.73 7.06
N ASP A 116 7.07 -7.54 7.02
CA ASP A 116 6.55 -8.01 5.73
C ASP A 116 6.00 -6.78 5.00
N TRP A 117 6.47 -6.52 3.78
CA TRP A 117 6.15 -5.27 3.05
C TRP A 117 5.29 -5.55 1.81
N ASP A 118 4.74 -6.74 1.73
CA ASP A 118 3.94 -7.17 0.60
C ASP A 118 2.56 -6.47 0.57
N PHE A 119 1.94 -6.57 -0.60
CA PHE A 119 0.55 -6.22 -0.82
C PHE A 119 -0.12 -7.37 -1.57
N SER A 120 -0.96 -8.15 -0.88
CA SER A 120 -1.57 -9.35 -1.45
C SER A 120 -0.53 -10.31 -2.04
N SER A 121 0.49 -10.67 -1.26
CA SER A 121 1.61 -11.53 -1.67
C SER A 121 2.50 -10.96 -2.79
N VAL A 122 2.34 -9.69 -3.16
CA VAL A 122 3.18 -9.01 -4.16
C VAL A 122 4.15 -8.06 -3.47
N GLU A 123 5.45 -8.32 -3.63
CA GLU A 123 6.53 -7.51 -3.07
C GLU A 123 7.16 -6.58 -4.13
N LEU A 124 7.85 -5.53 -3.68
CA LEU A 124 8.67 -4.72 -4.58
C LEU A 124 9.78 -5.57 -5.25
N GLY A 125 10.05 -5.27 -6.51
CA GLY A 125 11.09 -5.92 -7.32
C GLY A 125 10.67 -7.22 -7.99
N VAL A 126 9.47 -7.74 -7.71
CA VAL A 126 8.92 -8.91 -8.42
C VAL A 126 8.63 -8.57 -9.89
N PRO A 127 8.74 -9.55 -10.81
CA PRO A 127 8.44 -9.34 -12.22
C PRO A 127 6.94 -9.13 -12.48
N GLU A 128 6.60 -8.52 -13.63
CA GLU A 128 5.21 -8.32 -14.08
C GLU A 128 4.35 -9.59 -14.00
N ASP A 129 4.91 -10.76 -14.32
CA ASP A 129 4.20 -12.05 -14.28
C ASP A 129 3.67 -12.38 -12.87
N SER A 130 4.45 -12.10 -11.82
CA SER A 130 4.04 -12.31 -10.43
C SER A 130 2.86 -11.42 -10.05
N ILE A 131 2.83 -10.19 -10.56
CA ILE A 131 1.74 -9.23 -10.34
C ILE A 131 0.46 -9.73 -11.03
N THR A 132 0.57 -10.15 -12.29
CA THR A 132 -0.59 -10.62 -13.06
C THR A 132 -1.16 -11.95 -12.56
N ALA A 133 -0.36 -12.76 -11.86
CA ALA A 133 -0.85 -13.96 -11.19
C ALA A 133 -1.84 -13.61 -10.05
N VAL A 134 -1.60 -12.50 -9.34
CA VAL A 134 -2.45 -12.05 -8.23
C VAL A 134 -3.61 -11.20 -8.72
N PHE A 135 -3.33 -10.19 -9.55
CA PHE A 135 -4.32 -9.18 -9.94
C PHE A 135 -4.94 -9.40 -11.33
N GLY A 136 -4.47 -10.41 -12.06
CA GLY A 136 -4.88 -10.65 -13.44
C GLY A 136 -4.21 -9.69 -14.44
N PRO A 137 -4.55 -9.83 -15.74
CA PRO A 137 -3.99 -9.01 -16.78
C PRO A 137 -4.43 -7.55 -16.61
N LEU A 138 -3.48 -6.64 -16.77
CA LEU A 138 -3.77 -5.22 -16.72
C LEU A 138 -4.55 -4.77 -17.95
N ARG A 139 -5.59 -3.96 -17.73
CA ARG A 139 -6.44 -3.44 -18.82
C ARG A 139 -6.04 -2.05 -19.33
N GLN A 140 -5.31 -1.27 -18.53
CA GLN A 140 -4.92 0.10 -18.86
C GLN A 140 -3.56 0.46 -18.26
N THR A 141 -2.64 0.92 -19.11
CA THR A 141 -1.36 1.53 -18.73
C THR A 141 -1.34 3.01 -19.09
N LYS A 142 -0.67 3.83 -18.27
CA LYS A 142 -0.27 5.19 -18.63
C LYS A 142 1.22 5.35 -18.35
N ASP A 143 1.95 6.09 -19.17
CA ASP A 143 3.30 6.50 -18.80
C ASP A 143 3.24 7.51 -17.63
N VAL A 144 4.17 7.39 -16.69
CA VAL A 144 4.30 8.36 -15.59
C VAL A 144 5.02 9.59 -16.12
N GLU A 145 4.36 10.74 -16.00
CA GLU A 145 4.94 12.03 -16.39
C GLU A 145 6.21 12.30 -15.58
N ASP A 146 7.24 12.81 -16.24
CA ASP A 146 8.57 13.09 -15.66
C ASP A 146 9.35 11.86 -15.13
N MET A 147 8.95 10.63 -15.47
CA MET A 147 9.67 9.40 -15.11
C MET A 147 9.88 8.46 -16.30
N ASP A 148 11.01 8.64 -16.99
CA ASP A 148 11.39 7.80 -18.13
C ASP A 148 11.43 6.30 -17.76
N GLY A 149 10.75 5.50 -18.57
CA GLY A 149 10.73 4.03 -18.44
C GLY A 149 9.84 3.50 -17.30
N VAL A 150 9.00 4.36 -16.69
CA VAL A 150 8.05 3.95 -15.64
C VAL A 150 6.63 3.90 -16.18
N LYS A 151 6.00 2.73 -16.06
CA LYS A 151 4.60 2.50 -16.46
C LYS A 151 3.71 2.52 -15.22
N LEU A 152 2.65 3.31 -15.26
CA LEU A 152 1.58 3.28 -14.27
C LEU A 152 0.52 2.24 -14.65
N TRP A 153 0.29 1.30 -13.76
CA TRP A 153 -0.71 0.26 -13.84
C TRP A 153 -1.83 0.58 -12.86
N SER A 154 -3.08 0.64 -13.32
CA SER A 154 -4.24 0.95 -12.48
C SER A 154 -5.28 -0.17 -12.52
N TYR A 155 -5.70 -0.65 -11.35
CA TYR A 155 -6.66 -1.75 -11.21
C TYR A 155 -8.06 -1.25 -10.83
N LEU A 156 -8.59 -0.28 -11.59
CA LEU A 156 -9.93 0.25 -11.35
C LEU A 156 -11.01 -0.86 -11.50
N PRO A 157 -12.08 -0.83 -10.68
CA PRO A 157 -12.45 0.20 -9.71
C PRO A 157 -11.74 0.10 -8.34
N HIS A 158 -10.82 -0.86 -8.18
CA HIS A 158 -10.05 -1.00 -6.96
C HIS A 158 -9.03 0.13 -6.88
N GLN A 159 -8.87 0.69 -5.68
CA GLN A 159 -8.03 1.85 -5.44
C GLN A 159 -6.57 1.41 -5.24
N ILE A 160 -6.04 0.85 -6.32
CA ILE A 160 -4.73 0.23 -6.41
C ILE A 160 -4.08 0.79 -7.67
N SER A 161 -2.87 1.29 -7.51
CA SER A 161 -1.99 1.62 -8.62
C SER A 161 -0.59 1.11 -8.36
N LEU A 162 0.04 0.57 -9.38
CA LEU A 162 1.39 0.04 -9.34
C LEU A 162 2.25 0.81 -10.34
N GLU A 163 3.49 1.09 -9.99
CA GLU A 163 4.48 1.64 -10.93
C GLU A 163 5.46 0.52 -11.28
N ILE A 164 5.61 0.26 -12.57
CA ILE A 164 6.52 -0.76 -13.11
C ILE A 164 7.72 -0.06 -13.74
N ARG A 165 8.92 -0.47 -13.34
CA ARG A 165 10.18 0.02 -13.87
C ARG A 165 11.07 -1.17 -14.18
N ASP A 166 11.68 -1.17 -15.37
CA ASP A 166 12.55 -2.26 -15.82
C ASP A 166 11.88 -3.65 -15.66
N GLU A 167 10.59 -3.73 -16.05
CA GLU A 167 9.74 -4.94 -15.99
C GLU A 167 9.51 -5.50 -14.57
N LYS A 168 9.74 -4.67 -13.55
CA LYS A 168 9.58 -5.04 -12.13
C LYS A 168 8.74 -4.03 -11.38
N LEU A 169 8.05 -4.51 -10.34
CA LEU A 169 7.28 -3.66 -9.45
C LEU A 169 8.21 -2.71 -8.70
N PHE A 170 7.95 -1.40 -8.82
CA PHE A 170 8.76 -0.35 -8.20
C PHE A 170 7.99 0.47 -7.17
N SER A 171 6.68 0.66 -7.35
CA SER A 171 5.82 1.31 -6.37
C SER A 171 4.47 0.64 -6.28
N ILE A 172 3.93 0.59 -5.07
CA ILE A 172 2.57 0.16 -4.76
C ILE A 172 1.89 1.33 -4.06
N ARG A 173 0.73 1.74 -4.55
CA ARG A 173 -0.10 2.76 -3.93
C ARG A 173 -1.53 2.27 -3.79
N ILE A 174 -2.05 2.39 -2.58
CA ILE A 174 -3.45 2.09 -2.25
C ILE A 174 -4.10 3.27 -1.53
N TRP A 175 -5.40 3.46 -1.71
CA TRP A 175 -6.13 4.57 -1.08
C TRP A 175 -7.62 4.29 -0.85
N LEU A 176 -8.22 5.01 0.09
CA LEU A 176 -9.67 4.99 0.29
C LEU A 176 -10.37 5.88 -0.75
N LYS A 177 -11.42 5.34 -1.38
CA LYS A 177 -12.20 6.06 -2.40
C LYS A 177 -12.80 7.35 -1.84
N GLY A 178 -12.55 8.46 -2.53
CA GLY A 178 -13.07 9.79 -2.16
C GLY A 178 -12.45 10.39 -0.90
N ARG A 179 -11.38 9.77 -0.35
CA ARG A 179 -10.74 10.21 0.90
C ARG A 179 -9.21 10.30 0.81
N ALA A 180 -8.63 10.21 -0.38
CA ALA A 180 -7.20 10.45 -0.54
C ALA A 180 -6.87 11.92 -0.23
N PRO A 181 -5.77 12.22 0.49
CA PRO A 181 -5.28 13.58 0.62
C PRO A 181 -5.07 14.19 -0.78
N GLN A 182 -5.47 15.45 -0.95
CA GLN A 182 -5.20 16.17 -2.20
C GLN A 182 -3.73 16.62 -2.18
N LEU A 183 -3.00 16.27 -3.24
CA LEU A 183 -1.63 16.72 -3.50
C LEU A 183 -1.66 17.97 -4.38
#